data_AF-A0A161MIQ5-F1
#
_entry.id   AF-A0A161MIQ5-F1
#
_cell.length_a   1.000
_cell.length_b   1.000
_cell.length_c   1.000
_cell.angle_alpha   90.00
_cell.angle_beta   90.00
_cell.angle_gamma   90.00
#
_symmetry.space_group_name_H-M   'P 1'
#
loop_
_entity.id
_entity.type
_entity.pdbx_description
1 polymer ?
#
loop_
_entity_poly.entity_id
_entity_poly.type
_entity_poly.pdbx_seq_one_letter_code
_entity_poly.pdbx_strand_id
1 'polypeptide(L)' 'MALHRKWLKCIQKLISDMDLLVMQPVLLRPYSRGRVKLRSKNPDDPPSIYAGHLRDSMDLDALLSGIKFVMKMS' A
#
# COMPACT_ATOMS: atom_id res chain seq x y z
N MET A 1 3.30 -12.04 -16.96
CA MET A 1 3.42 -10.88 -17.88
C MET A 1 2.12 -10.49 -18.60
N ALA A 2 1.29 -11.42 -19.08
CA ALA A 2 0.04 -11.07 -19.78
C ALA A 2 -1.03 -10.41 -18.90
N LEU A 3 -1.20 -10.86 -17.65
CA LEU A 3 -2.18 -10.32 -16.71
C LEU A 3 -1.92 -8.85 -16.36
N HIS A 4 -0.66 -8.49 -16.13
CA HIS A 4 -0.25 -7.13 -15.80
C HIS A 4 -0.59 -6.13 -16.92
N ARG A 5 -0.31 -6.50 -18.18
CA ARG A 5 -0.68 -5.67 -19.33
C ARG A 5 -2.19 -5.53 -19.50
N LYS A 6 -2.96 -6.59 -19.23
CA LYS A 6 -4.43 -6.54 -19.27
C LYS A 6 -4.98 -5.58 -18.20
N TRP A 7 -4.39 -5.61 -17.00
CA TRP A 7 -4.81 -4.76 -15.90
C TRP A 7 -4.51 -3.28 -16.15
N LEU A 8 -3.31 -2.98 -16.64
CA LEU A 8 -2.93 -1.61 -17.04
C LEU A 8 -3.85 -1.05 -18.13
N LYS A 9 -4.17 -1.85 -19.16
CA LYS A 9 -5.11 -1.44 -20.20
C LYS A 9 -6.52 -1.17 -19.66
N CYS A 10 -6.96 -1.95 -18.67
CA CYS A 10 -8.26 -1.76 -18.01
C CYS A 10 -8.31 -0.41 -17.28
N ILE A 11 -7.28 -0.12 -16.47
CA ILE A 11 -7.17 1.16 -15.77
C ILE A 11 -7.09 2.33 -16.76
N GLN A 12 -6.26 2.22 -17.79
CA GLN A 12 -6.11 3.28 -18.78
C GLN A 12 -7.44 3.61 -19.47
N LYS A 13 -8.24 2.58 -19.78
CA LYS A 13 -9.57 2.76 -20.35
C LYS A 13 -10.53 3.42 -19.35
N LEU A 14 -10.59 2.93 -18.10
CA LEU A 14 -11.43 3.50 -17.04
C LEU A 14 -11.14 4.99 -16.80
N ILE A 15 -9.86 5.39 -16.82
CA ILE A 15 -9.44 6.79 -16.63
C ILE A 15 -9.78 7.65 -17.86
N SER A 16 -9.80 7.07 -19.06
CA SER A 16 -10.16 7.83 -20.28
C SER A 16 -11.67 8.03 -20.43
N ASP A 17 -12.46 7.09 -19.92
CA ASP A 17 -13.92 7.07 -20.10
C ASP A 17 -14.67 7.80 -18.95
N MET A 18 -14.02 8.07 -17.81
CA MET A 18 -14.65 8.64 -16.61
C MET A 18 -13.70 9.58 -15.85
N ASP A 19 -14.27 10.60 -15.20
CA ASP A 19 -13.56 11.40 -14.21
C ASP A 19 -13.38 10.60 -12.91
N LEU A 20 -12.13 10.27 -12.57
CA LEU A 20 -11.79 9.41 -11.44
C LEU A 20 -11.25 10.21 -10.25
N LEU A 21 -11.91 10.10 -9.10
CA LEU A 21 -11.37 10.52 -7.80
C LEU A 21 -10.95 9.29 -6.98
N VAL A 22 -9.66 9.20 -6.62
CA VAL A 22 -9.13 8.13 -5.77
C VAL A 22 -8.84 8.68 -4.37
N MET A 23 -9.57 8.17 -3.38
CA MET A 23 -9.36 8.50 -1.97
C MET A 23 -8.68 7.33 -1.26
N GLN A 24 -7.43 7.53 -0.81
CA GLN A 24 -6.64 6.51 -0.14
C GLN A 24 -6.25 6.97 1.28
N PRO A 25 -6.87 6.43 2.34
CA PRO A 25 -6.43 6.71 3.69
C PRO A 25 -5.06 6.07 3.95
N VAL A 26 -4.18 6.81 4.63
CA VAL A 26 -2.84 6.34 5.01
C VAL A 26 -2.59 6.61 6.49
N LEU A 27 -1.86 5.72 7.16
CA LEU A 27 -1.46 5.89 8.55
C LEU A 27 -0.28 6.86 8.64
N LEU A 28 -0.50 8.05 9.24
CA LEU A 28 0.54 9.06 9.40
C LEU A 28 1.58 8.71 10.46
N ARG A 29 1.16 7.95 11.48
CA ARG A 29 2.00 7.53 12.60
C ARG A 29 1.65 6.08 12.97
N PRO A 30 2.03 5.10 12.16
CA PRO A 30 1.79 3.71 12.51
C PRO A 30 2.53 3.37 13.81
N TYR A 31 1.98 2.46 14.61
CA TYR A 31 2.59 1.86 15.78
C TYR A 31 3.53 0.73 15.38
N SER A 32 3.17 -0.04 14.35
CA SER A 32 4.00 -1.11 13.81
C SER A 32 5.36 -0.60 13.35
N ARG A 33 6.38 -1.44 13.51
CA ARG A 33 7.75 -1.15 13.10
C ARG A 33 8.30 -2.27 12.21
N GLY A 34 8.90 -1.87 11.11
CA GLY A 34 9.70 -2.73 10.25
C GLY A 34 11.16 -2.81 10.70
N ARG A 35 11.94 -3.63 9.99
CA ARG A 35 13.40 -3.74 10.15
C ARG A 35 14.05 -3.95 8.80
N VAL A 36 15.22 -3.35 8.60
CA VAL A 36 16.09 -3.60 7.45
C VAL A 36 17.37 -4.23 7.98
N LYS A 37 17.83 -5.31 7.34
CA LYS A 37 19.06 -6.01 7.71
C LYS A 37 19.92 -6.22 6.47
N LEU A 38 21.24 -6.18 6.64
CA LEU A 38 22.13 -6.71 5.61
C LEU A 38 21.82 -8.19 5.40
N ARG A 39 21.68 -8.59 4.14
CA ARG A 39 21.42 -9.98 3.78
C ARG A 39 22.69 -10.82 3.84
N SER A 40 23.82 -10.22 3.49
CA SER A 40 25.15 -10.84 3.51
C SER A 40 26.23 -9.78 3.78
N LYS A 41 27.50 -10.18 3.71
CA LYS A 41 28.66 -9.25 3.74
C LYS A 41 28.95 -8.62 2.37
N ASN A 42 28.35 -9.11 1.28
CA ASN A 42 28.55 -8.57 -0.06
C ASN A 42 27.71 -7.28 -0.23
N PRO A 43 28.32 -6.13 -0.56
CA PRO A 43 27.59 -4.88 -0.75
C PRO A 43 26.63 -4.88 -1.95
N ASP A 44 26.85 -5.76 -2.94
CA ASP A 44 25.98 -5.86 -4.12
C ASP A 44 24.68 -6.65 -3.83
N ASP A 45 24.63 -7.35 -2.70
CA ASP A 45 23.43 -8.05 -2.29
C ASP A 45 22.39 -7.07 -1.74
N PRO A 46 21.14 -7.05 -2.26
CA PRO A 46 20.10 -6.22 -1.70
C PRO A 46 19.82 -6.60 -0.23
N PRO A 47 19.47 -5.62 0.62
CA PRO A 47 19.17 -5.87 2.02
C PRO A 47 17.88 -6.68 2.16
N SER A 48 17.77 -7.40 3.28
CA SER A 48 16.53 -8.04 3.70
C SER A 48 15.61 -7.00 4.35
N ILE A 49 14.45 -6.76 3.75
CA ILE A 49 13.46 -5.79 4.23
C ILE A 49 12.27 -6.53 4.84
N TYR A 50 12.01 -6.25 6.12
CA TYR A 50 10.85 -6.76 6.84
C TYR A 50 9.94 -5.58 7.16
N ALA A 51 8.97 -5.30 6.29
CA ALA A 51 8.16 -4.08 6.38
C ALA A 51 7.36 -3.96 7.68
N GLY A 52 6.88 -5.10 8.21
CA GLY A 52 6.18 -5.14 9.50
C GLY A 52 4.84 -4.40 9.50
N HIS A 53 4.19 -4.24 8.34
CA HIS A 53 2.88 -3.59 8.23
C HIS A 53 1.82 -4.29 9.08
N LEU A 54 0.98 -3.50 9.74
CA LEU A 54 -0.22 -3.97 10.46
C LEU A 54 0.06 -5.07 11.51
N ARG A 55 1.26 -5.06 12.10
CA ARG A 55 1.62 -6.01 13.18
C ARG A 55 0.97 -5.62 14.50
N ASP A 56 0.80 -4.33 14.72
CA ASP A 56 0.06 -3.79 15.85
C ASP A 56 -1.42 -3.63 15.45
N SER A 57 -2.33 -4.11 16.30
CA SER A 57 -3.77 -4.02 16.03
C SER A 57 -4.25 -2.57 15.97
N MET A 58 -3.59 -1.63 16.65
CA MET A 58 -3.93 -0.22 16.62
C MET A 58 -3.83 0.38 15.21
N ASP A 59 -2.90 -0.12 14.40
CA ASP A 59 -2.75 0.31 13.00
C ASP A 59 -3.92 -0.16 12.14
N LEU A 60 -4.38 -1.39 12.37
CA LEU A 60 -5.51 -1.96 11.66
C LEU A 60 -6.79 -1.19 12.00
N ASP A 61 -7.03 -0.93 13.29
CA ASP A 61 -8.21 -0.21 13.76
C ASP A 61 -8.28 1.22 13.22
N ALA A 62 -7.13 1.92 13.23
CA ALA A 62 -7.02 3.26 12.67
C ALA A 62 -7.25 3.28 11.15
N LEU A 63 -6.67 2.32 10.42
CA LEU A 63 -6.84 2.23 8.97
C LEU A 63 -8.30 1.92 8.59
N LEU A 64 -8.94 0.98 9.29
CA LEU A 64 -10.36 0.67 9.09
C LEU A 64 -11.26 1.88 9.38
N SER A 65 -10.93 2.67 10.40
CA SER A 65 -11.65 3.92 10.69
C SER A 65 -11.51 4.93 9.55
N GLY A 66 -10.30 5.09 8.99
CA GLY A 66 -10.06 5.94 7.81
C GLY A 66 -10.80 5.46 6.57
N ILE A 67 -10.86 4.15 6.32
CA ILE A 67 -11.64 3.57 5.21
C ILE A 67 -13.13 3.87 5.38
N LYS A 68 -13.69 3.62 6.58
CA LYS A 68 -15.09 3.92 6.90
C LYS A 68 -15.41 5.40 6.74
N PHE A 69 -14.46 6.28 7.04
CA PHE A 69 -14.61 7.72 6.86
C PHE A 69 -14.71 8.08 5.37
N VAL A 70 -13.77 7.59 4.55
CA VAL A 70 -13.78 7.82 3.09
C VAL A 70 -15.04 7.25 2.44
N MET A 71 -15.51 6.06 2.86
CA MET A 71 -16.75 5.47 2.35
C MET A 71 -18.00 6.28 2.66
N LYS A 72 -17.98 7.17 3.65
CA LYS A 72 -19.10 8.08 3.97
C LYS A 72 -19.06 9.37 3.15
N MET A 73 -18.00 9.59 2.37
CA MET A 73 -17.84 10.78 1.52
C MET A 73 -18.37 10.60 0.10
N SER A 74 -18.74 9.36 -0.29
CA SER A 74 -19.45 9.03 -1.51
C SER A 74 -20.96 9.05 -1.28
#